data_AF-C7PVP4-F1
#
_entry.id   AF-C7PVP4-F1
#
_cell.length_a   1.000
_cell.length_b   1.000
_cell.length_c   1.000
_cell.angle_alpha   90.00
_cell.angle_beta   90.00
_cell.angle_gamma   90.00
#
_symmetry.space_group_name_H-M   'P 1'
#
loop_
_entity.id
_entity.type
_entity.pdbx_description
1 polymer ?
#
loop_
_entity_poly.entity_id
_entity_poly.type
_entity_poly.pdbx_seq_one_letter_code
_entity_poly.pdbx_strand_id
1 'polypeptide(L)'
;MTSTVPAERVSHPAAVAGDQAERAMLGRHEDRIADPLPVGAAARAALAWLWALIPRDRRAHRMVQLQLGLVLYGVSDGMILMSGLGANPWDVFHQGLAKHLGLQVGTTVILVGVAVMLFWIPLRQKPGFGTLSNVVVVGLAMDGAMAWMPTPHAWWLRWGEMLAGIALNGVATGAYIGAGMGPGPRDGVMTGYAARGHSIRVVRTSMELTVLSVGWLLGGTVGIGTAAYALLIGPLAHRFIPLLAIKPKDGAAAERTAKAERVEKAEKRPRVAAGAGAGALASENCC
;
A
#
# COMPACT_ATOMS: atom_id res chain seq x y z
N MET A 1 86.22 5.17 -47.39
CA MET A 1 85.11 5.43 -48.35
C MET A 1 84.87 4.10 -49.06
N THR A 2 83.84 3.30 -48.79
CA THR A 2 82.38 3.46 -48.99
C THR A 2 81.64 2.40 -48.16
N SER A 3 80.71 2.79 -47.29
CA SER A 3 79.25 2.59 -47.37
C SER A 3 78.75 1.16 -47.65
N THR A 4 77.92 0.61 -46.75
CA THR A 4 76.62 0.00 -47.11
C THR A 4 75.71 -0.13 -45.87
N VAL A 5 74.43 0.14 -46.13
CA VAL A 5 73.28 0.37 -45.24
C VAL A 5 72.68 -0.96 -44.74
N PRO A 6 71.89 -0.96 -43.64
CA PRO A 6 70.73 -1.85 -43.61
C PRO A 6 69.40 -1.13 -43.41
N ALA A 7 68.42 -1.71 -44.09
CA ALA A 7 67.07 -1.29 -44.35
C ALA A 7 66.23 -0.91 -43.11
N GLU A 8 65.53 0.20 -43.28
CA GLU A 8 64.47 0.72 -42.43
C GLU A 8 63.26 -0.23 -42.44
N ARG A 9 62.89 -0.73 -41.26
CA ARG A 9 61.74 -1.59 -41.04
C ARG A 9 60.50 -0.70 -40.93
N VAL A 10 59.82 -0.47 -42.06
CA VAL A 10 58.54 0.27 -42.10
C VAL A 10 57.50 -0.49 -41.28
N SER A 11 57.30 -0.05 -40.05
CA SER A 11 56.22 -0.51 -39.19
C SER A 11 54.99 0.34 -39.53
N HIS A 12 54.01 -0.27 -40.19
CA HIS A 12 52.77 0.40 -40.56
C HIS A 12 52.02 0.91 -39.31
N PRO A 13 51.82 2.23 -39.14
CA PRO A 13 51.18 2.81 -37.96
C PRO A 13 49.68 2.46 -37.83
N ALA A 14 49.06 1.92 -38.88
CA ALA A 14 47.63 1.59 -38.89
C ALA A 14 47.26 0.37 -38.02
N ALA A 15 48.14 -0.62 -37.90
CA ALA A 15 47.85 -1.85 -37.16
C ALA A 15 47.84 -1.66 -35.64
N VAL A 16 48.69 -0.76 -35.12
CA VAL A 16 48.77 -0.46 -33.68
C VAL A 16 47.59 0.40 -33.20
N ALA A 17 47.09 1.29 -34.07
CA ALA A 17 45.94 2.13 -33.75
C ALA A 17 44.63 1.32 -33.63
N GLY A 18 44.45 0.29 -34.47
CA GLY A 18 43.29 -0.61 -34.40
C GLY A 18 43.24 -1.42 -33.09
N ASP A 19 44.36 -2.02 -32.71
CA ASP A 19 44.48 -2.83 -31.48
C ASP A 19 44.29 -1.99 -30.20
N GLN A 20 44.76 -0.73 -30.20
CA GLN A 20 44.51 0.18 -29.08
C GLN A 20 43.07 0.68 -29.01
N ALA A 21 42.43 0.96 -30.16
CA ALA A 21 41.03 1.36 -30.19
C ALA A 21 40.11 0.21 -29.75
N GLU A 22 40.41 -1.02 -30.16
CA GLU A 22 39.66 -2.22 -29.79
C GLU A 22 39.82 -2.55 -28.31
N ARG A 23 41.04 -2.49 -27.74
CA ARG A 23 41.26 -2.63 -26.29
C ARG A 23 40.59 -1.53 -25.47
N ALA A 24 40.59 -0.29 -25.95
CA ALA A 24 39.88 0.82 -25.30
C ALA A 24 38.36 0.70 -25.40
N MET A 25 37.84 0.02 -26.43
CA MET A 25 36.41 -0.26 -26.59
C MET A 25 35.97 -1.43 -25.71
N LEU A 26 36.78 -2.49 -25.63
CA LEU A 26 36.53 -3.66 -24.78
C LEU A 26 36.62 -3.31 -23.29
N GLY A 27 37.61 -2.52 -22.86
CA GLY A 27 37.70 -2.06 -21.46
C GLY A 27 36.50 -1.21 -21.02
N ARG A 28 35.95 -0.38 -21.92
CA ARG A 28 34.69 0.35 -21.65
C ARG A 28 33.46 -0.55 -21.54
N HIS A 29 33.47 -1.72 -22.16
CA HIS A 29 32.38 -2.69 -22.08
C HIS A 29 32.45 -3.52 -20.79
N GLU A 30 33.66 -3.86 -20.33
CA GLU A 30 33.88 -4.58 -19.07
C GLU A 30 33.50 -3.71 -17.85
N ASP A 31 33.85 -2.42 -17.84
CA ASP A 31 33.45 -1.48 -16.79
C ASP A 31 31.93 -1.30 -16.68
N ARG A 32 31.19 -1.48 -17.79
CA ARG A 32 29.73 -1.30 -17.82
C ARG A 32 28.95 -2.53 -17.33
N ILE A 33 29.59 -3.70 -17.28
CA ILE A 33 28.98 -4.96 -16.84
C ILE A 33 29.19 -5.18 -15.33
N ALA A 34 30.14 -4.46 -14.72
CA ALA A 34 30.53 -4.63 -13.32
C ALA A 34 29.73 -3.80 -12.30
N ASP A 35 28.76 -2.98 -12.71
CA ASP A 35 27.85 -2.34 -11.76
C ASP A 35 26.73 -3.32 -11.38
N PRO A 36 26.77 -3.95 -10.17
CA PRO A 36 25.62 -4.69 -9.70
C PRO A 36 24.44 -3.72 -9.67
N LEU A 37 23.35 -4.09 -10.36
CA LEU A 37 22.09 -3.35 -10.32
C LEU A 37 21.83 -2.90 -8.88
N PRO A 38 21.39 -1.65 -8.64
CA PRO A 38 21.31 -1.07 -7.30
C PRO A 38 20.11 -1.62 -6.53
N VAL A 39 19.91 -2.94 -6.52
CA VAL A 39 18.88 -3.66 -5.77
C VAL A 39 18.97 -3.27 -4.29
N GLY A 40 20.18 -3.06 -3.76
CA GLY A 40 20.39 -2.55 -2.41
C GLY A 40 19.96 -1.09 -2.21
N ALA A 41 20.13 -0.21 -3.19
CA ALA A 41 19.68 1.18 -3.08
C ALA A 41 18.16 1.29 -3.27
N ALA A 42 17.59 0.54 -4.21
CA ALA A 42 16.15 0.45 -4.43
C ALA A 42 15.43 -0.21 -3.25
N ALA A 43 15.98 -1.29 -2.67
CA ALA A 43 15.43 -1.92 -1.48
C ALA A 43 15.55 -1.00 -0.26
N ARG A 44 16.68 -0.32 -0.05
CA ARG A 44 16.83 0.68 1.02
C ARG A 44 15.89 1.88 0.82
N ALA A 45 15.70 2.33 -0.41
CA ALA A 45 14.76 3.40 -0.74
C ALA A 45 13.31 2.97 -0.50
N ALA A 46 12.94 1.74 -0.89
CA ALA A 46 11.64 1.15 -0.61
C ALA A 46 11.41 1.00 0.91
N LEU A 47 12.42 0.54 1.65
CA LEU A 47 12.38 0.42 3.12
C LEU A 47 12.26 1.79 3.79
N ALA A 48 13.00 2.79 3.30
CA ALA A 48 12.94 4.16 3.79
C ALA A 48 11.58 4.81 3.46
N TRP A 49 11.02 4.54 2.29
CA TRP A 49 9.66 4.94 1.91
C TRP A 49 8.60 4.29 2.80
N LEU A 50 8.73 2.99 3.10
CA LEU A 50 7.87 2.27 4.03
C LEU A 50 7.93 2.88 5.44
N TRP A 51 9.12 3.27 5.91
CA TRP A 51 9.31 3.93 7.22
C TRP A 51 8.83 5.39 7.24
N ALA A 52 8.81 6.07 6.09
CA ALA A 52 8.27 7.42 5.96
C ALA A 52 6.73 7.46 6.05
N LEU A 53 6.06 6.33 5.82
CA LEU A 53 4.60 6.19 5.95
C LEU A 53 4.12 6.03 7.40
N ILE A 54 5.03 5.80 8.36
CA ILE A 54 4.68 5.63 9.78
C ILE A 54 4.70 7.00 10.49
N PRO A 55 3.56 7.46 11.06
CA PRO A 55 3.48 8.70 11.83
C PRO A 55 4.59 8.74 12.89
N ARG A 56 5.32 9.87 13.01
CA ARG A 56 6.43 9.99 13.98
C ARG A 56 5.97 10.04 15.44
N ASP A 57 4.70 10.34 15.67
CA ASP A 57 4.10 10.38 16.99
C ASP A 57 3.69 8.98 17.47
N ARG A 58 4.21 8.57 18.64
CA ARG A 58 3.85 7.31 19.32
C ARG A 58 3.93 6.07 18.40
N ARG A 59 4.96 5.99 17.57
CA ARG A 59 5.22 4.91 16.59
C ARG A 59 4.97 3.52 17.15
N ALA A 60 5.59 3.19 18.28
CA ALA A 60 5.46 1.88 18.91
C ALA A 60 4.02 1.59 19.33
N HIS A 61 3.34 2.55 19.95
CA HIS A 61 1.96 2.37 20.40
C HIS A 61 1.00 2.18 19.22
N ARG A 62 1.11 3.04 18.19
CA ARG A 62 0.31 2.89 16.96
C ARG A 62 0.59 1.53 16.31
N MET A 63 1.85 1.13 16.20
CA MET A 63 2.26 -0.15 15.61
C MET A 63 1.66 -1.34 16.35
N VAL A 64 1.84 -1.39 17.68
CA VAL A 64 1.28 -2.46 18.51
C VAL A 64 -0.25 -2.50 18.39
N GLN A 65 -0.91 -1.34 18.49
CA GLN A 65 -2.37 -1.28 18.36
C GLN A 65 -2.86 -1.75 16.98
N LEU A 66 -2.16 -1.38 15.90
CA LEU A 66 -2.47 -1.88 14.55
C LEU A 66 -2.30 -3.39 14.49
N GLN A 67 -1.13 -3.93 14.83
CA GLN A 67 -0.86 -5.36 14.67
C GLN A 67 -1.81 -6.20 15.53
N LEU A 68 -2.08 -5.79 16.77
CA LEU A 68 -3.09 -6.44 17.60
C LEU A 68 -4.48 -6.33 16.98
N GLY A 69 -4.87 -5.15 16.50
CA GLY A 69 -6.14 -4.94 15.82
C GLY A 69 -6.31 -5.85 14.60
N LEU A 70 -5.27 -5.99 13.76
CA LEU A 70 -5.29 -6.83 12.56
C LEU A 70 -5.35 -8.33 12.88
N VAL A 71 -4.61 -8.79 13.91
CA VAL A 71 -4.69 -10.18 14.37
C VAL A 71 -6.09 -10.48 14.90
N LEU A 72 -6.64 -9.62 15.77
CA LEU A 72 -8.00 -9.78 16.28
C LEU A 72 -9.04 -9.74 15.15
N TYR A 73 -8.80 -8.95 14.10
CA TYR A 73 -9.67 -8.88 12.93
C TYR A 73 -9.71 -10.24 12.22
N GLY A 74 -8.54 -10.80 11.84
CA GLY A 74 -8.48 -12.11 11.20
C GLY A 74 -9.04 -13.25 12.06
N VAL A 75 -8.76 -13.23 13.37
CA VAL A 75 -9.36 -14.20 14.31
C VAL A 75 -10.88 -14.08 14.32
N SER A 76 -11.42 -12.86 14.39
CA SER A 76 -12.85 -12.63 14.42
C SER A 76 -13.56 -13.07 13.14
N ASP A 77 -12.95 -12.84 11.97
CA ASP A 77 -13.48 -13.32 10.68
C ASP A 77 -13.44 -14.84 10.61
N GLY A 78 -12.36 -15.47 11.11
CA GLY A 78 -12.26 -16.92 11.27
C GLY A 78 -13.40 -17.49 12.12
N MET A 79 -13.69 -16.88 13.29
CA MET A 79 -14.80 -17.30 14.17
C MET A 79 -16.16 -17.20 13.47
N ILE A 80 -16.42 -16.07 12.80
CA ILE A 80 -17.69 -15.87 12.07
C ILE A 80 -17.82 -16.93 10.98
N LEU A 81 -16.76 -17.19 10.21
CA LEU A 81 -16.79 -18.19 9.15
C LEU A 81 -16.99 -19.61 9.69
N MET A 82 -16.28 -19.99 10.76
CA MET A 82 -16.35 -21.30 11.41
C MET A 82 -17.71 -21.57 12.07
N SER A 83 -18.45 -20.52 12.45
CA SER A 83 -19.84 -20.66 12.88
C SER A 83 -20.73 -21.28 11.79
N GLY A 84 -20.39 -21.12 10.51
CA GLY A 84 -21.17 -21.58 9.37
C GLY A 84 -22.59 -21.01 9.28
N LEU A 85 -22.88 -19.91 10.00
CA LEU A 85 -24.17 -19.22 9.96
C LEU A 85 -24.21 -18.10 8.91
N GLY A 86 -23.11 -17.88 8.20
CA GLY A 86 -22.88 -16.81 7.25
C GLY A 86 -21.58 -16.08 7.55
N ALA A 87 -21.19 -15.15 6.68
CA ALA A 87 -20.02 -14.30 6.87
C ALA A 87 -20.28 -12.86 6.40
N ASN A 88 -19.34 -11.96 6.63
CA ASN A 88 -19.39 -10.62 6.06
C ASN A 88 -19.28 -10.69 4.51
N PRO A 89 -19.76 -9.67 3.77
CA PRO A 89 -19.79 -9.69 2.30
C PRO A 89 -18.49 -10.08 1.60
N TRP A 90 -17.34 -9.61 2.13
CA TRP A 90 -16.05 -9.87 1.53
C TRP A 90 -15.59 -11.30 1.81
N ASP A 91 -15.87 -11.83 3.00
CA ASP A 91 -15.52 -13.21 3.33
C ASP A 91 -16.42 -14.23 2.64
N VAL A 92 -17.66 -13.87 2.31
CA VAL A 92 -18.47 -14.67 1.38
C VAL A 92 -17.78 -14.78 0.03
N PHE A 93 -17.23 -13.67 -0.48
CA PHE A 93 -16.45 -13.67 -1.71
C PHE A 93 -15.15 -14.45 -1.60
N HIS A 94 -14.33 -14.20 -0.57
CA HIS A 94 -13.08 -14.92 -0.33
C HIS A 94 -13.33 -16.42 -0.17
N GLN A 95 -14.35 -16.82 0.57
CA GLN A 95 -14.72 -18.22 0.75
C GLN A 95 -15.16 -18.86 -0.57
N GLY A 96 -16.01 -18.19 -1.36
CA GLY A 96 -16.44 -18.70 -2.66
C GLY A 96 -15.25 -18.88 -3.61
N LEU A 97 -14.39 -17.86 -3.71
CA LEU A 97 -13.20 -17.92 -4.55
C LEU A 97 -12.20 -19.00 -4.08
N ALA A 98 -11.99 -19.12 -2.76
CA ALA A 98 -11.11 -20.13 -2.16
C ALA A 98 -11.53 -21.56 -2.55
N LYS A 99 -12.84 -21.85 -2.58
CA LYS A 99 -13.38 -23.15 -3.02
C LYS A 99 -13.03 -23.48 -4.46
N HIS A 100 -13.04 -22.49 -5.36
CA HIS A 100 -12.71 -22.69 -6.77
C HIS A 100 -11.20 -22.78 -7.03
N LEU A 101 -10.39 -22.08 -6.23
CA LEU A 101 -8.93 -22.08 -6.38
C LEU A 101 -8.25 -23.23 -5.61
N GLY A 102 -8.96 -23.92 -4.73
CA GLY A 102 -8.38 -24.95 -3.85
C GLY A 102 -7.41 -24.37 -2.82
N LEU A 103 -7.61 -23.10 -2.43
CA LEU A 103 -6.76 -22.37 -1.50
C LEU A 103 -7.43 -22.23 -0.12
N GLN A 104 -6.63 -21.89 0.88
CA GLN A 104 -7.16 -21.46 2.17
C GLN A 104 -7.86 -20.09 2.03
N VAL A 105 -8.83 -19.82 2.92
CA VAL A 105 -9.65 -18.61 2.83
C VAL A 105 -8.81 -17.37 3.11
N GLY A 106 -7.99 -17.39 4.16
CA GLY A 106 -7.08 -16.29 4.50
C GLY A 106 -6.03 -16.04 3.41
N THR A 107 -5.50 -17.10 2.79
CA THR A 107 -4.64 -16.97 1.60
C THR A 107 -5.36 -16.25 0.46
N THR A 108 -6.65 -16.55 0.26
CA THR A 108 -7.48 -15.86 -0.73
C THR A 108 -7.73 -14.40 -0.37
N VAL A 109 -7.90 -14.06 0.92
CA VAL A 109 -7.94 -12.67 1.41
C VAL A 109 -6.67 -11.92 1.00
N ILE A 110 -5.49 -12.52 1.18
CA ILE A 110 -4.21 -11.92 0.80
C ILE A 110 -4.16 -11.65 -0.71
N LEU A 111 -4.48 -12.66 -1.53
CA LEU A 111 -4.43 -12.56 -2.99
C LEU A 111 -5.40 -11.49 -3.52
N VAL A 112 -6.63 -11.47 -3.03
CA VAL A 112 -7.63 -10.46 -3.39
C VAL A 112 -7.19 -9.08 -2.91
N GLY A 113 -6.64 -8.97 -1.69
CA GLY A 113 -6.10 -7.72 -1.16
C GLY A 113 -4.98 -7.16 -2.04
N VAL A 114 -4.05 -8.00 -2.49
CA VAL A 114 -2.99 -7.61 -3.44
C VAL A 114 -3.59 -7.18 -4.78
N ALA A 115 -4.55 -7.94 -5.33
CA ALA A 115 -5.22 -7.58 -6.58
C ALA A 115 -5.94 -6.24 -6.50
N VAL A 116 -6.65 -5.96 -5.40
CA VAL A 116 -7.31 -4.67 -5.16
C VAL A 116 -6.30 -3.54 -5.05
N MET A 117 -5.16 -3.76 -4.38
CA MET A 117 -4.09 -2.76 -4.31
C MET A 117 -3.45 -2.48 -5.68
N LEU A 118 -3.30 -3.49 -6.55
CA LEU A 118 -2.86 -3.27 -7.93
C LEU A 118 -3.89 -2.43 -8.70
N PHE A 119 -5.18 -2.63 -8.44
CA PHE A 119 -6.24 -1.81 -9.00
C PHE A 119 -6.20 -0.34 -8.52
N TRP A 120 -5.47 -0.01 -7.44
CA TRP A 120 -5.26 1.38 -7.02
C TRP A 120 -4.25 2.14 -7.85
N ILE A 121 -3.38 1.47 -8.62
CA ILE A 121 -2.36 2.11 -9.48
C ILE A 121 -3.00 3.18 -10.39
N PRO A 122 -4.12 2.92 -11.11
CA PRO A 122 -4.82 3.96 -11.86
C PRO A 122 -5.53 5.00 -10.97
N LEU A 123 -5.86 4.68 -9.71
CA LEU A 123 -6.45 5.63 -8.77
C LEU A 123 -5.44 6.58 -8.10
N ARG A 124 -4.12 6.39 -8.32
CA ARG A 124 -3.02 7.20 -7.74
C ARG A 124 -3.10 7.34 -6.21
N GLN A 125 -3.70 6.37 -5.53
CA GLN A 125 -3.76 6.32 -4.07
C GLN A 125 -2.43 5.78 -3.53
N LYS A 126 -1.87 6.44 -2.50
CA LYS A 126 -0.62 6.01 -1.87
C LYS A 126 -0.96 5.02 -0.73
N PRO A 127 -0.64 3.72 -0.85
CA PRO A 127 -0.89 2.77 0.22
C PRO A 127 -0.08 3.14 1.45
N GLY A 128 -0.72 3.06 2.62
CA GLY A 128 -0.06 3.22 3.91
C GLY A 128 0.57 1.90 4.34
N PHE A 129 1.45 1.96 5.35
CA PHE A 129 1.97 0.74 5.99
C PHE A 129 0.82 -0.11 6.57
N GLY A 130 -0.20 0.53 7.14
CA GLY A 130 -1.40 -0.15 7.64
C GLY A 130 -2.14 -0.92 6.55
N THR A 131 -2.16 -0.44 5.31
CA THR A 131 -2.82 -1.11 4.17
C THR A 131 -2.15 -2.44 3.86
N LEU A 132 -0.81 -2.42 3.72
CA LEU A 132 -0.05 -3.63 3.39
C LEU A 132 -0.06 -4.63 4.56
N SER A 133 0.11 -4.13 5.78
CA SER A 133 0.03 -4.97 6.99
C SER A 133 -1.35 -5.61 7.12
N ASN A 134 -2.44 -4.87 6.83
CA ASN A 134 -3.79 -5.40 6.87
C ASN A 134 -3.97 -6.59 5.93
N VAL A 135 -3.59 -6.45 4.65
CA VAL A 135 -3.70 -7.54 3.66
C VAL A 135 -3.02 -8.81 4.17
N VAL A 136 -1.79 -8.70 4.66
CA VAL A 136 -0.98 -9.87 5.04
C VAL A 136 -1.42 -10.44 6.39
N VAL A 137 -1.51 -9.60 7.42
CA VAL A 137 -1.76 -10.04 8.80
C VAL A 137 -3.17 -10.59 8.97
N VAL A 138 -4.18 -9.97 8.35
CA VAL A 138 -5.57 -10.44 8.47
C VAL A 138 -5.71 -11.84 7.88
N GLY A 139 -5.21 -12.06 6.66
CA GLY A 139 -5.29 -13.37 6.02
C GLY A 139 -4.54 -14.46 6.79
N LEU A 140 -3.30 -14.18 7.22
CA LEU A 140 -2.51 -15.13 8.02
C LEU A 140 -3.17 -15.44 9.38
N ALA A 141 -3.69 -14.41 10.07
CA ALA A 141 -4.37 -14.59 11.34
C ALA A 141 -5.68 -15.37 11.18
N MET A 142 -6.41 -15.15 10.07
CA MET A 142 -7.63 -15.89 9.76
C MET A 142 -7.35 -17.37 9.52
N ASP A 143 -6.39 -17.72 8.67
CA ASP A 143 -6.01 -19.11 8.42
C ASP A 143 -5.47 -19.77 9.71
N GLY A 144 -4.66 -19.05 10.49
CA GLY A 144 -4.17 -19.52 11.78
C GLY A 144 -5.29 -19.76 12.80
N ALA A 145 -6.29 -18.88 12.86
CA ALA A 145 -7.45 -19.03 13.73
C ALA A 145 -8.28 -20.24 13.32
N MET A 146 -8.59 -20.37 12.02
CA MET A 146 -9.37 -21.50 11.51
C MET A 146 -8.65 -22.85 11.68
N ALA A 147 -7.33 -22.87 11.61
CA ALA A 147 -6.54 -24.08 11.86
C ALA A 147 -6.53 -24.51 13.33
N TRP A 148 -6.68 -23.56 14.26
CA TRP A 148 -6.60 -23.81 15.70
C TRP A 148 -7.98 -23.99 16.37
N MET A 149 -9.01 -23.32 15.86
CA MET A 149 -10.35 -23.33 16.46
C MET A 149 -11.11 -24.61 16.09
N PRO A 150 -11.68 -25.33 17.08
CA PRO A 150 -12.53 -26.48 16.80
C PRO A 150 -13.84 -26.04 16.13
N THR A 151 -14.36 -26.86 15.23
CA THR A 151 -15.64 -26.54 14.57
C THR A 151 -16.81 -26.67 15.56
N PRO A 152 -17.64 -25.63 15.75
CA PRO A 152 -18.79 -25.69 16.65
C PRO A 152 -19.90 -26.59 16.07
N HIS A 153 -20.16 -27.73 16.73
CA HIS A 153 -21.24 -28.64 16.30
C HIS A 153 -22.61 -28.27 16.89
N ALA A 154 -22.65 -27.81 18.14
CA ALA A 154 -23.91 -27.47 18.80
C ALA A 154 -24.45 -26.11 18.31
N TRP A 155 -25.75 -26.01 18.05
CA TRP A 155 -26.34 -24.79 17.47
C TRP A 155 -26.06 -23.54 18.32
N TRP A 156 -26.13 -23.63 19.64
CA TRP A 156 -25.88 -22.51 20.55
C TRP A 156 -24.41 -22.06 20.55
N LEU A 157 -23.45 -22.98 20.36
CA LEU A 157 -22.03 -22.65 20.19
C LEU A 157 -21.81 -21.88 18.89
N ARG A 158 -22.47 -22.28 17.79
CA ARG A 158 -22.40 -21.58 16.50
C ARG A 158 -22.89 -20.14 16.63
N TRP A 159 -24.01 -19.92 17.33
CA TRP A 159 -24.53 -18.58 17.62
C TRP A 159 -23.58 -17.78 18.51
N GLY A 160 -23.07 -18.38 19.59
CA GLY A 160 -22.13 -17.74 20.51
C GLY A 160 -20.86 -17.30 19.79
N GLU A 161 -20.28 -18.18 18.97
CA GLU A 161 -19.07 -17.91 18.20
C GLU A 161 -19.30 -16.82 17.14
N MET A 162 -20.42 -16.86 16.42
CA MET A 162 -20.80 -15.82 15.45
C MET A 162 -20.94 -14.45 16.12
N LEU A 163 -21.69 -14.36 17.23
CA LEU A 163 -21.92 -13.09 17.93
C LEU A 163 -20.66 -12.55 18.60
N ALA A 164 -19.86 -13.43 19.22
CA ALA A 164 -18.56 -13.08 19.78
C ALA A 164 -17.59 -12.61 18.69
N GLY A 165 -17.58 -13.28 17.55
CA GLY A 165 -16.82 -12.89 16.36
C GLY A 165 -17.22 -11.51 15.86
N ILE A 166 -18.53 -11.23 15.70
CA ILE A 166 -19.01 -9.89 15.29
C ILE A 166 -18.59 -8.80 16.29
N ALA A 167 -18.74 -9.05 17.59
CA ALA A 167 -18.35 -8.10 18.63
C ALA A 167 -16.83 -7.84 18.61
N LEU A 168 -16.03 -8.90 18.51
CA LEU A 168 -14.58 -8.82 18.42
C LEU A 168 -14.14 -8.09 17.15
N ASN A 169 -14.81 -8.32 16.02
CA ASN A 169 -14.56 -7.64 14.75
C ASN A 169 -14.78 -6.13 14.89
N GLY A 170 -15.80 -5.71 15.63
CA GLY A 170 -16.02 -4.29 15.97
C GLY A 170 -14.87 -3.68 16.78
N VAL A 171 -14.38 -4.38 17.80
CA VAL A 171 -13.22 -3.94 18.60
C VAL A 171 -11.96 -3.87 17.74
N ALA A 172 -11.71 -4.91 16.93
CA ALA A 172 -10.58 -5.00 16.00
C ALA A 172 -10.61 -3.86 14.96
N THR A 173 -11.79 -3.57 14.41
CA THR A 173 -12.05 -2.43 13.51
C THR A 173 -11.64 -1.12 14.16
N GLY A 174 -12.08 -0.89 15.41
CA GLY A 174 -11.69 0.31 16.16
C GLY A 174 -10.19 0.39 16.43
N ALA A 175 -9.56 -0.73 16.80
CA ALA A 175 -8.13 -0.80 17.07
C ALA A 175 -7.29 -0.48 15.82
N TYR A 176 -7.58 -1.12 14.68
CA TYR A 176 -6.79 -0.94 13.46
C TYR A 176 -6.99 0.46 12.87
N ILE A 177 -8.24 0.95 12.76
CA ILE A 177 -8.52 2.29 12.23
C ILE A 177 -7.99 3.35 13.18
N GLY A 178 -8.21 3.16 14.48
CA GLY A 178 -7.79 4.08 15.53
C GLY A 178 -6.28 4.27 15.61
N ALA A 179 -5.48 3.32 15.10
CA ALA A 179 -4.03 3.44 14.99
C ALA A 179 -3.59 4.50 13.97
N GLY A 180 -4.44 4.86 13.00
CA GLY A 180 -4.22 5.97 12.08
C GLY A 180 -3.07 5.80 11.09
N MET A 181 -2.71 4.57 10.70
CA MET A 181 -1.57 4.26 9.83
C MET A 181 -1.93 3.95 8.37
N GLY A 182 -3.11 4.39 7.95
CA GLY A 182 -3.61 4.25 6.59
C GLY A 182 -4.82 3.30 6.50
N PRO A 183 -5.72 3.56 5.55
CA PRO A 183 -6.93 2.75 5.33
C PRO A 183 -6.60 1.34 4.80
N GLY A 184 -7.52 0.38 4.98
CA GLY A 184 -7.40 -0.95 4.35
C GLY A 184 -7.50 -0.90 2.81
N PRO A 185 -7.17 -1.99 2.11
CA PRO A 185 -7.23 -2.08 0.64
C PRO A 185 -8.64 -1.84 0.08
N ARG A 186 -9.67 -2.20 0.83
CA ARG A 186 -11.07 -1.89 0.53
C ARG A 186 -11.37 -0.40 0.71
N ASP A 187 -10.94 0.14 1.85
CA ASP A 187 -11.24 1.51 2.27
C ASP A 187 -10.63 2.54 1.31
N GLY A 188 -9.45 2.28 0.76
CA GLY A 188 -8.85 3.20 -0.20
C GLY A 188 -9.48 3.16 -1.61
N VAL A 189 -10.22 2.10 -1.98
CA VAL A 189 -11.11 2.16 -3.15
C VAL A 189 -12.22 3.19 -2.88
N MET A 190 -12.81 3.14 -1.69
CA MET A 190 -13.89 4.05 -1.32
C MET A 190 -13.41 5.51 -1.27
N THR A 191 -12.24 5.80 -0.71
CA THR A 191 -11.68 7.16 -0.72
C THR A 191 -11.26 7.60 -2.12
N GLY A 192 -10.76 6.69 -2.96
CA GLY A 192 -10.37 6.97 -4.34
C GLY A 192 -11.53 7.35 -5.27
N TYR A 193 -12.72 6.76 -5.07
CA TYR A 193 -13.95 7.15 -5.76
C TYR A 193 -14.59 8.41 -5.14
N ALA A 194 -14.50 8.58 -3.82
CA ALA A 194 -14.96 9.81 -3.17
C ALA A 194 -14.19 11.05 -3.66
N ALA A 195 -12.87 10.91 -3.87
CA ALA A 195 -12.05 11.97 -4.47
C ALA A 195 -12.46 12.33 -5.91
N ARG A 196 -13.24 11.48 -6.58
CA ARG A 196 -13.83 11.73 -7.92
C ARG A 196 -15.27 12.27 -7.87
N GLY A 197 -15.78 12.61 -6.67
CA GLY A 197 -17.10 13.22 -6.49
C GLY A 197 -18.25 12.22 -6.26
N HIS A 198 -17.97 10.92 -6.15
CA HIS A 198 -19.02 9.93 -5.86
C HIS A 198 -19.35 9.85 -4.37
N SER A 199 -20.61 9.56 -4.05
CA SER A 199 -21.05 9.34 -2.68
C SER A 199 -20.42 8.07 -2.09
N ILE A 200 -19.74 8.23 -0.94
CA ILE A 200 -19.10 7.12 -0.20
C ILE A 200 -20.11 6.02 0.12
N ARG A 201 -21.35 6.38 0.46
CA ARG A 201 -22.42 5.43 0.78
C ARG A 201 -22.74 4.55 -0.42
N VAL A 202 -22.91 5.16 -1.60
CA VAL A 202 -23.25 4.45 -2.83
C VAL A 202 -22.12 3.49 -3.22
N VAL A 203 -20.87 3.97 -3.23
CA VAL A 203 -19.69 3.14 -3.56
C VAL A 203 -19.55 1.97 -2.59
N ARG A 204 -19.73 2.21 -1.29
CA ARG A 204 -19.68 1.17 -0.27
C ARG A 204 -20.72 0.10 -0.53
N THR A 205 -21.98 0.51 -0.67
CA THR A 205 -23.11 -0.41 -0.82
C THR A 205 -23.02 -1.17 -2.13
N SER A 206 -22.67 -0.52 -3.24
CA SER A 206 -22.49 -1.21 -4.52
C SER A 206 -21.36 -2.23 -4.45
N MET A 207 -20.22 -1.90 -3.82
CA MET A 207 -19.11 -2.83 -3.63
C MET A 207 -19.52 -4.02 -2.76
N GLU A 208 -20.11 -3.77 -1.59
CA GLU A 208 -20.58 -4.82 -0.66
C GLU A 208 -21.59 -5.74 -1.35
N LEU A 209 -22.58 -5.20 -2.08
CA LEU A 209 -23.57 -6.00 -2.79
C LEU A 209 -22.95 -6.80 -3.94
N THR A 210 -22.01 -6.21 -4.67
CA THR A 210 -21.35 -6.90 -5.79
C THR A 210 -20.53 -8.08 -5.29
N VAL A 211 -19.66 -7.89 -4.30
CA VAL A 211 -18.83 -8.97 -3.76
C VAL A 211 -19.66 -10.03 -3.06
N LEU A 212 -20.71 -9.64 -2.32
CA LEU A 212 -21.63 -10.59 -1.71
C LEU A 212 -22.33 -11.45 -2.78
N SER A 213 -22.85 -10.83 -3.83
CA SER A 213 -23.56 -11.52 -4.90
C SER A 213 -22.64 -12.47 -5.66
N VAL A 214 -21.46 -11.99 -6.07
CA VAL A 214 -20.46 -12.82 -6.75
C VAL A 214 -19.99 -13.96 -5.83
N GLY A 215 -19.67 -13.65 -4.58
CA GLY A 215 -19.26 -14.65 -3.60
C GLY A 215 -20.31 -15.73 -3.37
N TRP A 216 -21.58 -15.34 -3.28
CA TRP A 216 -22.68 -16.28 -3.12
C TRP A 216 -22.84 -17.19 -4.35
N LEU A 217 -22.73 -16.64 -5.56
CA LEU A 217 -22.75 -17.40 -6.81
C LEU A 217 -21.56 -18.37 -6.92
N LEU A 218 -20.40 -17.99 -6.37
CA LEU A 218 -19.21 -18.84 -6.24
C LEU A 218 -19.32 -19.87 -5.09
N GLY A 219 -20.50 -19.99 -4.46
CA GLY A 219 -20.74 -20.95 -3.39
C GLY A 219 -20.27 -20.51 -1.99
N GLY A 220 -20.02 -19.23 -1.79
CA GLY A 220 -19.81 -18.64 -0.47
C GLY A 220 -21.07 -18.73 0.41
N THR A 221 -20.88 -18.81 1.73
CA THR A 221 -21.96 -19.05 2.69
C THR A 221 -22.65 -17.74 3.07
N VAL A 222 -23.88 -17.54 2.58
CA VAL A 222 -24.76 -16.44 3.01
C VAL A 222 -25.81 -17.00 3.96
N GLY A 223 -26.03 -16.32 5.08
CA GLY A 223 -27.01 -16.76 6.07
C GLY A 223 -27.39 -15.69 7.08
N ILE A 224 -28.01 -16.11 8.18
CA ILE A 224 -28.46 -15.22 9.26
C ILE A 224 -27.29 -14.42 9.87
N GLY A 225 -26.09 -15.01 9.91
CA GLY A 225 -24.87 -14.34 10.35
C GLY A 225 -24.44 -13.21 9.42
N THR A 226 -24.68 -13.32 8.11
CA THR A 226 -24.43 -12.23 7.16
C THR A 226 -25.35 -11.04 7.44
N ALA A 227 -26.64 -11.30 7.68
CA ALA A 227 -27.60 -10.27 8.05
C ALA A 227 -27.26 -9.63 9.41
N ALA A 228 -26.96 -10.45 10.41
CA ALA A 228 -26.54 -9.99 11.74
C ALA A 228 -25.27 -9.12 11.65
N TYR A 229 -24.26 -9.54 10.88
CA TYR A 229 -23.05 -8.76 10.65
C TYR A 229 -23.37 -7.40 10.03
N ALA A 230 -24.18 -7.37 8.96
CA ALA A 230 -24.55 -6.12 8.28
C ALA A 230 -25.27 -5.13 9.22
N LEU A 231 -26.11 -5.62 10.13
CA LEU A 231 -26.84 -4.80 11.10
C LEU A 231 -25.97 -4.33 12.27
N LEU A 232 -25.08 -5.19 12.79
CA LEU A 232 -24.33 -4.95 14.02
C LEU A 232 -23.01 -4.22 13.80
N ILE A 233 -22.34 -4.44 12.67
CA ILE A 233 -21.00 -3.89 12.45
C ILE A 233 -21.00 -2.36 12.40
N GLY A 234 -22.06 -1.74 11.87
CA GLY A 234 -22.19 -0.28 11.80
C GLY A 234 -22.17 0.39 13.17
N PRO A 235 -23.10 0.04 14.08
CA PRO A 235 -23.10 0.53 15.46
C PRO A 235 -21.80 0.22 16.22
N LEU A 236 -21.25 -0.98 16.07
CA LEU A 236 -19.99 -1.37 16.74
C LEU A 236 -18.82 -0.51 16.26
N ALA A 237 -18.66 -0.34 14.95
CA ALA A 237 -17.62 0.52 14.38
C ALA A 237 -17.79 1.98 14.84
N HIS A 238 -19.01 2.51 14.87
CA HIS A 238 -19.28 3.86 15.36
C HIS A 238 -18.88 4.04 16.83
N ARG A 239 -19.01 2.99 17.64
CA ARG A 239 -18.64 3.00 19.06
C ARG A 239 -17.13 2.84 19.28
N PHE A 240 -16.50 1.89 18.62
CA PHE A 240 -15.12 1.48 18.90
C PHE A 240 -14.07 2.32 18.17
N ILE A 241 -14.36 2.85 16.97
CA ILE A 241 -13.41 3.69 16.24
C ILE A 241 -13.04 4.94 17.05
N PRO A 242 -13.99 5.75 17.57
CA PRO A 242 -13.64 6.91 18.39
C PRO A 242 -13.02 6.53 19.75
N LEU A 243 -13.45 5.41 20.32
CA LEU A 243 -12.95 4.92 21.62
C LEU A 243 -11.47 4.56 21.55
N LEU A 244 -11.04 3.93 20.45
CA LEU A 244 -9.68 3.42 20.26
C LEU A 244 -8.82 4.36 19.38
N ALA A 245 -9.34 5.52 18.98
CA ALA A 245 -8.60 6.48 18.18
C ALA A 245 -7.45 7.13 18.97
N ILE A 246 -6.21 6.95 18.50
CA ILE A 246 -5.06 7.67 19.05
C ILE A 246 -5.05 9.09 18.48
N LYS A 247 -5.47 10.06 19.31
CA LYS A 247 -5.40 11.49 19.00
C LYS A 247 -3.95 11.90 18.67
N PRO A 248 -3.71 12.67 17.59
CA PRO A 248 -2.41 13.28 17.32
C PRO A 248 -1.98 14.13 18.52
N LYS A 249 -0.70 14.09 18.92
CA LYS A 249 -0.17 15.05 19.91
C LYS A 249 -0.26 16.47 19.32
N ASP A 250 -0.73 17.42 20.12
CA ASP A 250 -1.08 18.81 19.75
C ASP A 250 0.03 19.66 19.08
N GLY A 251 1.24 19.13 18.88
CA GLY A 251 2.29 19.79 18.09
C GLY A 251 2.26 19.48 16.59
N ALA A 252 1.72 18.33 16.17
CA ALA A 252 1.76 17.91 14.76
C ALA A 252 0.70 18.61 13.90
N ALA A 253 -0.42 19.03 14.50
CA ALA A 253 -1.40 19.88 13.83
C ALA A 253 -0.84 21.29 13.64
N ALA A 254 -0.28 21.90 14.69
CA ALA A 254 0.38 23.20 14.62
C ALA A 254 1.55 23.23 13.62
N GLU A 255 2.36 22.17 13.55
CA GLU A 255 3.47 22.07 12.59
C GLU A 255 2.98 21.86 11.14
N ARG A 256 1.87 21.15 10.92
CA ARG A 256 1.24 21.01 9.58
C ARG A 256 0.59 22.32 9.12
N THR A 257 -0.09 23.04 10.02
CA THR A 257 -0.67 24.36 9.74
C THR A 257 0.44 25.37 9.46
N ALA A 258 1.50 25.39 10.28
CA ALA A 258 2.65 26.26 10.07
C ALA A 258 3.42 25.92 8.78
N LYS A 259 3.47 24.63 8.38
CA LYS A 259 4.07 24.21 7.11
C LYS A 259 3.19 24.58 5.92
N ALA A 260 1.87 24.43 6.03
CA ALA A 260 0.92 24.84 4.99
C ALA A 260 0.93 26.37 4.79
N GLU A 261 0.95 27.15 5.87
CA GLU A 261 1.09 28.60 5.83
C GLU A 261 2.44 29.04 5.23
N ARG A 262 3.53 28.32 5.51
CA ARG A 262 4.84 28.60 4.89
C ARG A 262 4.85 28.30 3.38
N VAL A 263 4.18 27.24 2.94
CA VAL A 263 4.07 26.90 1.51
C VAL A 263 3.17 27.91 0.80
N GLU A 264 2.03 28.28 1.39
CA GLU A 264 1.12 29.29 0.85
C GLU A 264 1.79 30.68 0.77
N LYS A 265 2.56 31.06 1.80
CA LYS A 265 3.31 32.34 1.81
C LYS A 265 4.49 32.34 0.85
N ALA A 266 5.09 31.18 0.56
CA ALA A 266 6.13 31.04 -0.46
C ALA A 266 5.55 31.10 -1.89
N GLU A 267 4.35 30.56 -2.10
CA GLU A 267 3.65 30.57 -3.38
C GLU A 267 3.05 31.94 -3.71
N LYS A 268 2.55 32.67 -2.70
CA LYS A 268 2.01 34.04 -2.83
C LYS A 268 3.08 35.14 -2.84
N ARG A 269 4.36 34.81 -2.67
CA ARG A 269 5.44 35.81 -2.70
C ARG A 269 5.61 36.27 -4.16
N PRO A 270 5.34 37.55 -4.49
CA PRO A 270 5.48 38.01 -5.87
C PRO A 270 6.91 37.79 -6.33
N ARG A 271 7.08 37.17 -7.50
CA ARG A 271 8.37 37.14 -8.22
C ARG A 271 8.70 38.57 -8.62
N VAL A 272 9.31 39.33 -7.71
CA VAL A 272 9.90 40.62 -8.04
C VAL A 272 10.96 40.34 -9.10
N ALA A 273 10.74 40.95 -10.26
CA ALA A 273 11.42 40.71 -11.51
C ALA A 273 12.95 40.81 -11.37
N ALA A 274 13.64 39.70 -11.60
CA ALA A 274 15.03 39.72 -12.06
C ALA A 274 14.97 39.66 -13.59
N GLY A 275 14.76 40.80 -14.23
CA GLY A 275 14.57 40.86 -15.68
C GLY A 275 14.33 42.27 -16.20
N ALA A 276 15.23 43.21 -15.88
CA ALA A 276 15.35 44.45 -16.63
C ALA A 276 16.76 45.03 -16.45
N GLY A 277 17.50 45.15 -17.56
CA GLY A 277 18.60 46.10 -17.66
C GLY A 277 20.00 45.50 -17.86
N ALA A 278 20.28 44.92 -19.02
CA ALA A 278 21.60 45.00 -19.66
C ALA A 278 21.50 44.51 -21.12
N GLY A 279 21.30 45.44 -22.05
CA GLY A 279 21.44 45.14 -23.48
C GLY A 279 20.78 46.16 -24.39
N ALA A 280 21.62 46.88 -25.14
CA ALA A 280 21.33 47.62 -26.37
C ALA A 280 20.68 49.01 -26.25
N LEU A 281 21.52 50.03 -26.07
CA LEU A 281 21.46 51.22 -26.93
C LEU A 281 22.89 51.61 -27.31
N ALA A 282 23.27 51.27 -28.54
CA ALA A 282 24.39 51.87 -29.24
C ALA A 282 23.86 52.45 -30.56
N SER A 283 24.37 53.65 -30.85
CA SER A 283 24.39 54.39 -32.11
C SER A 283 23.30 55.45 -32.39
N GLU A 284 23.84 56.67 -32.56
CA GLU A 284 23.53 57.66 -33.61
C GLU A 284 23.11 59.08 -33.16
N ASN A 285 24.10 59.97 -33.28
CA ASN A 285 24.07 61.39 -33.63
C ASN A 285 22.81 61.86 -34.37
N CYS A 286 22.27 63.03 -34.02
CA CYS A 286 22.20 64.22 -34.88
C CYS A 286 21.48 65.40 -34.16
N CYS A 287 22.12 66.58 -34.23
CA CYS A 287 21.62 67.95 -34.01
C CYS A 287 20.86 68.31 -32.71
#